data_AF-A0A662GTE1-F1
#
_entry.id   AF-A0A662GTE1-F1
#
_cell.length_a   1.000
_cell.length_b   1.000
_cell.length_c   1.000
_cell.angle_alpha   90.00
_cell.angle_beta   90.00
_cell.angle_gamma   90.00
#
_symmetry.space_group_name_H-M   'P 1'
#
loop_
_entity.id
_entity.type
_entity.pdbx_description
1 polymer ?
#
loop_
_entity_poly.entity_id
_entity_poly.type
_entity_poly.pdbx_seq_one_letter_code
_entity_poly.pdbx_strand_id
1 'polypeptide(L)'
;MSREPALRASVVEAENAKISYCIGTGKYKHFHAKDPYLHSLANLLVDNDESAGTIELLSGKIKLLFHDDAIIAVTGDCKVKIDDAEVPAWRAIPISKGSCIEVTSNSIAYIAVVGGFETPYIVISLVKNKVLGFFSNGKLPKLLEELPARRVPDTLKRKTGELKEEICKAARSIKAALEAYRRGAKLVKVKVNGQVYEAWVEEVA
;
A
#
# COMPACT_ATOMS: atom_id res chain seq x y z
N MET A 1 3.21 2.81 27.52
CA MET A 1 4.44 2.46 26.79
C MET A 1 4.57 3.40 25.61
N SER A 2 5.48 4.37 25.72
CA SER A 2 5.90 5.22 24.61
C SER A 2 6.54 4.34 23.53
N ARG A 3 5.93 4.26 22.35
CA ARG A 3 6.58 3.65 21.18
C ARG A 3 7.72 4.59 20.79
N GLU A 4 8.97 4.13 20.83
CA GLU A 4 10.06 4.88 20.20
C GLU A 4 9.73 5.08 18.70
N PRO A 5 9.99 6.27 18.13
CA PRO A 5 9.88 6.45 16.68
C PRO A 5 11.05 5.71 16.03
N ALA A 6 10.79 4.49 15.56
CA ALA A 6 11.84 3.56 15.16
C ALA A 6 12.42 3.84 13.77
N LEU A 7 11.63 4.35 12.81
CA LEU A 7 12.02 4.47 11.41
C LEU A 7 11.52 5.78 10.78
N ARG A 8 12.25 6.32 9.79
CA ARG A 8 12.00 7.68 9.27
C ARG A 8 12.06 7.79 7.75
N ALA A 9 11.24 8.70 7.22
CA ALA A 9 11.35 9.22 5.85
C ALA A 9 11.23 10.74 5.82
N SER A 10 11.92 11.41 4.90
CA SER A 10 11.84 12.86 4.71
C SER A 10 11.10 13.21 3.42
N VAL A 11 10.20 14.18 3.50
CA VAL A 11 9.53 14.76 2.33
C VAL A 11 10.51 15.69 1.62
N VAL A 12 10.95 15.27 0.43
CA VAL A 12 11.83 16.06 -0.46
C VAL A 12 11.01 17.05 -1.28
N GLU A 13 9.82 16.63 -1.71
CA GLU A 13 8.88 17.40 -2.52
C GLU A 13 7.46 16.92 -2.20
N ALA A 14 6.48 17.83 -2.18
CA ALA A 14 5.08 17.50 -1.98
C ALA A 14 4.17 18.53 -2.65
N GLU A 15 3.24 18.05 -3.45
CA GLU A 15 2.19 18.80 -4.14
C GLU A 15 0.89 18.01 -3.98
N ASN A 16 -0.13 18.63 -3.39
CA ASN A 16 -1.42 18.00 -3.09
C ASN A 16 -1.31 16.65 -2.35
N ALA A 17 -0.34 16.55 -1.44
CA ALA A 17 -0.10 15.39 -0.60
C ALA A 17 -0.51 15.67 0.85
N LYS A 18 -1.19 14.74 1.49
CA LYS A 18 -1.57 14.84 2.91
C LYS A 18 -1.60 13.48 3.58
N ILE A 19 -1.47 13.45 4.90
CA ILE A 19 -1.84 12.27 5.70
C ILE A 19 -3.36 12.12 5.70
N SER A 20 -3.83 10.92 5.42
CA SER A 20 -5.23 10.52 5.51
C SER A 20 -5.37 9.25 6.36
N TYR A 21 -6.56 9.03 6.90
CA TYR A 21 -6.89 7.86 7.69
C TYR A 21 -8.37 7.55 7.53
N CYS A 22 -8.71 6.29 7.76
CA CYS A 22 -10.09 5.85 7.92
C CYS A 22 -10.27 5.50 9.40
N ILE A 23 -11.36 5.91 10.04
CA ILE A 23 -11.71 5.40 11.37
C ILE A 23 -12.83 4.40 11.21
N GLY A 24 -12.63 3.19 11.77
CA GLY A 24 -13.50 2.03 11.62
C GLY A 24 -14.91 2.17 12.20
N THR A 25 -15.72 1.14 11.93
CA THR A 25 -17.18 1.12 12.08
C THR A 25 -17.64 1.25 13.54
N GLY A 26 -18.15 2.43 13.89
CA GLY A 26 -18.74 2.79 15.18
C GLY A 26 -19.36 4.19 15.12
N LYS A 27 -19.50 4.88 16.26
CA LYS A 27 -20.12 6.24 16.37
C LYS A 27 -19.37 7.33 15.59
N TYR A 28 -18.15 7.06 15.13
CA TYR A 28 -17.30 7.97 14.35
C TYR A 28 -17.09 7.39 12.95
N LYS A 29 -17.89 7.86 11.98
CA LYS A 29 -17.85 7.48 10.56
C LYS A 29 -17.03 8.49 9.74
N HIS A 30 -15.81 8.80 10.16
CA HIS A 30 -15.01 9.78 9.43
C HIS A 30 -13.97 9.09 8.57
N PHE A 31 -14.31 8.93 7.29
CA PHE A 31 -13.34 8.67 6.24
C PHE A 31 -12.70 10.01 5.86
N HIS A 32 -11.46 10.23 6.29
CA HIS A 32 -10.69 11.39 5.82
C HIS A 32 -9.98 11.10 4.49
N ALA A 33 -9.94 9.81 4.10
CA ALA A 33 -9.56 9.39 2.76
C ALA A 33 -10.70 9.63 1.76
N LYS A 34 -10.39 10.29 0.64
CA LYS A 34 -11.33 10.57 -0.45
C LYS A 34 -11.83 9.30 -1.17
N ASP A 35 -10.96 8.29 -1.27
CA ASP A 35 -11.30 6.95 -1.74
C ASP A 35 -10.85 5.91 -0.69
N PRO A 36 -11.76 5.54 0.23
CA PRO A 36 -11.48 4.55 1.27
C PRO A 36 -11.11 3.17 0.74
N TYR A 37 -11.54 2.81 -0.48
CA TYR A 37 -11.23 1.51 -1.04
C TYR A 37 -9.75 1.43 -1.41
N LEU A 38 -9.25 2.40 -2.18
CA LEU A 38 -7.83 2.47 -2.55
C LEU A 38 -6.93 2.57 -1.31
N HIS A 39 -7.34 3.38 -0.33
CA HIS A 39 -6.69 3.51 0.97
C HIS A 39 -6.53 2.15 1.66
N SER A 40 -7.64 1.42 1.83
CA SER A 40 -7.63 0.13 2.50
C SER A 40 -6.80 -0.91 1.76
N LEU A 41 -6.84 -0.94 0.43
CA LEU A 41 -6.00 -1.86 -0.35
C LEU A 41 -4.51 -1.59 -0.20
N ALA A 42 -4.08 -0.33 -0.10
CA ALA A 42 -2.68 0.00 0.16
C ALA A 42 -2.22 -0.60 1.50
N ASN A 43 -3.02 -0.43 2.56
CA ASN A 43 -2.73 -1.00 3.88
C ASN A 43 -2.70 -2.52 3.90
N LEU A 44 -3.65 -3.18 3.24
CA LEU A 44 -3.70 -4.65 3.18
C LEU A 44 -2.45 -5.24 2.52
N LEU A 45 -1.90 -4.60 1.48
CA LEU A 45 -0.68 -5.04 0.79
C LEU A 45 0.54 -5.08 1.71
N VAL A 46 0.61 -4.19 2.69
CA VAL A 46 1.70 -4.10 3.68
C VAL A 46 1.33 -4.69 5.06
N ASP A 47 0.25 -5.49 5.11
CA ASP A 47 -0.21 -6.19 6.33
C ASP A 47 -0.50 -5.25 7.52
N ASN A 48 -0.98 -4.06 7.21
CA ASN A 48 -1.57 -3.13 8.17
C ASN A 48 -3.07 -3.39 8.33
N ASP A 49 -3.64 -2.87 9.42
CA ASP A 49 -5.09 -2.68 9.54
C ASP A 49 -5.58 -1.81 8.36
N GLU A 50 -6.70 -2.16 7.74
CA GLU A 50 -7.20 -1.46 6.54
C GLU A 50 -7.48 0.04 6.77
N SER A 51 -7.58 0.45 8.04
CA SER A 51 -7.87 1.80 8.49
C SER A 51 -6.61 2.61 8.89
N ALA A 52 -5.42 1.98 8.91
CA ALA A 52 -4.17 2.64 9.28
C ALA A 52 -3.84 3.86 8.41
N GLY A 53 -3.13 4.85 8.97
CA GLY A 53 -2.82 6.09 8.27
C GLY A 53 -1.96 5.88 7.02
N THR A 54 -2.31 6.58 5.95
CA THR A 54 -1.63 6.57 4.65
C THR A 54 -1.34 8.00 4.17
N ILE A 55 -0.47 8.16 3.19
CA ILE A 55 -0.35 9.41 2.43
C ILE A 55 -1.35 9.37 1.27
N GLU A 56 -2.24 10.35 1.19
CA GLU A 56 -3.15 10.61 0.07
C GLU A 56 -2.54 11.66 -0.87
N LEU A 57 -2.55 11.36 -2.18
CA LEU A 57 -2.29 12.30 -3.26
C LEU A 57 -3.57 12.60 -4.02
N LEU A 58 -3.84 13.88 -4.28
CA LEU A 58 -4.97 14.35 -5.09
C LEU A 58 -4.46 15.17 -6.28
N SER A 59 -4.33 14.56 -7.47
CA SER A 59 -3.79 15.21 -8.66
C SER A 59 -2.48 15.97 -8.34
N GLY A 60 -1.45 15.23 -7.95
CA GLY A 60 -0.22 15.79 -7.40
C GLY A 60 0.95 14.82 -7.39
N LYS A 61 1.98 15.19 -6.62
CA LYS A 61 3.28 14.52 -6.58
C LYS A 61 3.83 14.49 -5.16
N ILE A 62 4.53 13.44 -4.80
CA ILE A 62 5.36 13.40 -3.59
C ILE A 62 6.68 12.70 -3.86
N LYS A 63 7.74 13.23 -3.27
CA LYS A 63 9.07 12.61 -3.24
C LYS A 63 9.49 12.39 -1.79
N LEU A 64 9.79 11.14 -1.43
CA LEU A 64 10.20 10.73 -0.08
C LEU A 64 11.61 10.12 -0.12
N LEU A 65 12.48 10.55 0.79
CA LEU A 65 13.77 9.92 1.05
C LEU A 65 13.62 9.02 2.28
N PHE A 66 13.87 7.71 2.15
CA PHE A 66 13.81 6.77 3.27
C PHE A 66 15.16 6.71 3.99
N HIS A 67 15.15 6.84 5.31
CA HIS A 67 16.37 6.77 6.15
C HIS A 67 16.62 5.38 6.74
N ASP A 68 15.65 4.47 6.54
CA ASP A 68 15.65 3.10 7.01
C ASP A 68 15.02 2.21 5.95
N ASP A 69 15.34 0.92 5.97
CA ASP A 69 14.70 -0.07 5.09
C ASP A 69 13.19 -0.12 5.38
N ALA A 70 12.41 -0.19 4.31
CA ALA A 70 10.96 -0.20 4.41
C ALA A 70 10.34 -1.09 3.33
N ILE A 71 9.07 -1.42 3.53
CA ILE A 71 8.22 -1.92 2.46
C ILE A 71 7.00 -1.00 2.42
N ILE A 72 6.67 -0.55 1.23
CA ILE A 72 5.50 0.29 0.99
C ILE A 72 4.52 -0.41 0.05
N ALA A 73 3.33 0.15 -0.10
CA ALA A 73 2.46 -0.14 -1.23
C ALA A 73 1.86 1.16 -1.74
N VAL A 74 1.68 1.23 -3.06
CA VAL A 74 1.02 2.36 -3.72
C VAL A 74 -0.19 1.85 -4.50
N THR A 75 -1.36 2.44 -4.28
CA THR A 75 -2.60 2.14 -5.01
C THR A 75 -3.15 3.40 -5.67
N GLY A 76 -4.06 3.22 -6.63
CA GLY A 76 -4.61 4.29 -7.46
C GLY A 76 -3.98 4.37 -8.85
N ASP A 77 -4.41 5.35 -9.63
CA ASP A 77 -3.87 5.63 -10.96
C ASP A 77 -2.67 6.58 -10.83
N CYS A 78 -1.48 5.99 -10.80
CA CYS A 78 -0.23 6.66 -10.47
C CYS A 78 0.97 6.04 -11.17
N LYS A 79 2.04 6.82 -11.24
CA LYS A 79 3.40 6.37 -11.58
C LYS A 79 4.24 6.36 -10.32
N VAL A 80 5.03 5.31 -10.15
CA VAL A 80 5.94 5.14 -9.01
C VAL A 80 7.35 4.95 -9.53
N LYS A 81 8.30 5.70 -8.99
CA LYS A 81 9.72 5.55 -9.30
C LYS A 81 10.52 5.40 -8.03
N ILE A 82 11.55 4.55 -8.05
CA ILE A 82 12.58 4.47 -7.01
C ILE A 82 13.90 4.80 -7.69
N ASP A 83 14.59 5.84 -7.21
CA ASP A 83 15.88 6.27 -7.76
C ASP A 83 15.82 6.40 -9.30
N ASP A 84 14.77 7.07 -9.77
CA ASP A 84 14.41 7.30 -11.19
C ASP A 84 13.98 6.08 -12.02
N ALA A 85 14.07 4.85 -11.49
CA ALA A 85 13.57 3.65 -12.13
C ALA A 85 12.07 3.44 -11.85
N GLU A 86 11.26 3.29 -12.91
CA GLU A 86 9.82 3.04 -12.77
C GLU A 86 9.56 1.64 -12.20
N VAL A 87 8.71 1.56 -11.18
CA VAL A 87 8.29 0.31 -10.55
C VAL A 87 6.77 0.20 -10.56
N PRO A 88 6.22 -1.03 -10.68
CA PRO A 88 4.79 -1.23 -10.74
C PRO A 88 4.11 -0.94 -9.38
N ALA A 89 3.04 -0.14 -9.42
CA ALA A 89 2.10 0.02 -8.31
C ALA A 89 1.27 -1.27 -8.06
N TRP A 90 0.33 -1.20 -7.12
CA TRP A 90 -0.61 -2.27 -6.77
C TRP A 90 0.04 -3.56 -6.25
N ARG A 91 1.22 -3.42 -5.63
CA ARG A 91 1.96 -4.47 -4.94
C ARG A 91 2.77 -3.88 -3.79
N ALA A 92 3.25 -4.74 -2.90
CA ALA A 92 4.27 -4.37 -1.94
C ALA A 92 5.61 -4.12 -2.66
N ILE A 93 6.30 -3.05 -2.29
CA ILE A 93 7.53 -2.57 -2.92
C ILE A 93 8.59 -2.39 -1.82
N PRO A 94 9.70 -3.14 -1.86
CA PRO A 94 10.80 -2.94 -0.93
C PRO A 94 11.53 -1.64 -1.27
N ILE A 95 11.89 -0.88 -0.23
CA ILE A 95 12.66 0.36 -0.31
C ILE A 95 13.90 0.16 0.54
N SER A 96 15.07 0.33 -0.08
CA SER A 96 16.33 0.31 0.66
C SER A 96 16.55 1.64 1.35
N LYS A 97 17.21 1.62 2.51
CA LYS A 97 17.72 2.81 3.16
C LYS A 97 18.51 3.68 2.18
N GLY A 98 18.22 4.98 2.16
CA GLY A 98 18.85 5.98 1.29
C GLY A 98 18.18 6.14 -0.07
N SER A 99 17.27 5.23 -0.47
CA SER A 99 16.53 5.36 -1.72
C SER A 99 15.48 6.46 -1.64
N CYS A 100 15.22 7.05 -2.81
CA CYS A 100 14.21 8.07 -2.98
C CYS A 100 13.06 7.55 -3.84
N ILE A 101 11.84 7.60 -3.29
CA ILE A 101 10.63 7.29 -4.05
C ILE A 101 9.96 8.57 -4.53
N GLU A 102 9.52 8.54 -5.78
CA GLU A 102 8.64 9.54 -6.37
C GLU A 102 7.31 8.88 -6.77
N VAL A 103 6.20 9.46 -6.32
CA VAL A 103 4.85 9.05 -6.74
C VAL A 103 4.14 10.25 -7.35
N THR A 104 3.62 10.08 -8.56
CA THR A 104 2.86 11.09 -9.29
C THR A 104 1.51 10.52 -9.70
N SER A 105 0.43 11.27 -9.50
CA SER A 105 -0.92 10.87 -9.90
C SER A 105 -1.69 12.07 -10.43
N ASN A 106 -2.44 11.88 -11.52
CA ASN A 106 -3.37 12.89 -12.03
C ASN A 106 -4.78 12.74 -11.42
N SER A 107 -5.01 11.74 -10.57
CA SER A 107 -6.31 11.46 -9.94
C SER A 107 -6.16 11.31 -8.43
N ILE A 108 -6.21 10.09 -7.90
CA ILE A 108 -6.03 9.78 -6.48
C ILE A 108 -5.04 8.62 -6.36
N ALA A 109 -4.12 8.74 -5.42
CA ALA A 109 -3.23 7.64 -5.03
C ALA A 109 -3.02 7.60 -3.52
N TYR A 110 -2.75 6.40 -3.00
CA TYR A 110 -2.43 6.19 -1.59
C TYR A 110 -1.11 5.47 -1.44
N ILE A 111 -0.31 5.92 -0.47
CA ILE A 111 0.95 5.28 -0.09
C ILE A 111 0.80 4.78 1.35
N ALA A 112 0.96 3.48 1.55
CA ALA A 112 1.05 2.85 2.86
C ALA A 112 2.48 2.36 3.10
N VAL A 113 2.89 2.29 4.36
CA VAL A 113 4.18 1.72 4.79
C VAL A 113 3.93 0.65 5.84
N VAL A 114 4.72 -0.43 5.84
CA VAL A 114 4.65 -1.47 6.87
C VAL A 114 4.71 -0.85 8.27
N GLY A 115 3.77 -1.26 9.13
CA GLY A 115 3.63 -0.74 10.50
C GLY A 115 2.85 0.57 10.59
N GLY A 116 2.64 1.27 9.48
CA GLY A 116 1.85 2.49 9.38
C GLY A 116 2.64 3.75 9.75
N PHE A 117 2.22 4.88 9.19
CA PHE A 117 2.79 6.18 9.54
C PHE A 117 2.41 6.59 10.97
N GLU A 118 3.35 7.20 11.68
CA GLU A 118 3.12 7.82 12.97
C GLU A 118 2.38 9.14 12.75
N THR A 119 1.08 9.15 13.02
CA THR A 119 0.20 10.29 12.74
C THR A 119 -0.74 10.54 13.91
N PRO A 120 -1.01 11.81 14.29
CA PRO A 120 -1.88 12.12 15.43
C PRO A 120 -3.39 11.94 15.15
N TYR A 121 -3.81 11.03 14.27
CA TYR A 121 -5.20 10.89 13.80
C TYR A 121 -5.82 12.24 13.37
N ILE A 122 -5.04 13.08 12.68
CA ILE A 122 -5.48 14.34 12.09
C ILE A 122 -4.95 14.45 10.66
N VAL A 123 -5.72 15.13 9.80
CA VAL A 123 -5.33 15.35 8.40
C VAL A 123 -4.25 16.43 8.37
N ILE A 124 -3.08 16.08 7.83
CA ILE A 124 -1.92 17.00 7.77
C ILE A 124 -1.45 17.08 6.33
N SER A 125 -1.53 18.26 5.72
CA SER A 125 -0.87 18.51 4.44
C SER A 125 0.65 18.35 4.59
N LEU A 126 1.25 17.63 3.64
CA LEU A 126 2.68 17.41 3.61
C LEU A 126 3.36 18.53 2.82
N VAL A 127 4.51 18.95 3.32
CA VAL A 127 5.35 19.99 2.71
C VAL A 127 6.80 19.54 2.75
N LYS A 128 7.63 20.13 1.88
CA LYS A 128 9.07 19.88 1.84
C LYS A 128 9.71 20.04 3.22
N ASN A 129 10.72 19.22 3.50
CA ASN A 129 11.48 19.13 4.75
C ASN A 129 10.69 18.57 5.95
N LYS A 130 9.44 18.14 5.77
CA LYS A 130 8.73 17.39 6.81
C LYS A 130 9.38 16.01 6.99
N VAL A 131 9.67 15.63 8.23
CA VAL A 131 10.05 14.26 8.59
C VAL A 131 8.81 13.50 9.01
N LEU A 132 8.64 12.31 8.44
CA LEU A 132 7.58 11.36 8.74
C LEU A 132 8.18 10.20 9.55
N GLY A 133 7.60 9.94 10.71
CA GLY A 133 7.85 8.71 11.46
C GLY A 133 6.95 7.58 10.95
N PHE A 134 7.42 6.34 11.06
CA PHE A 134 6.58 5.16 10.90
C PHE A 134 7.04 4.04 11.84
N PHE A 135 6.12 3.14 12.16
CA PHE A 135 6.37 2.11 13.15
C PHE A 135 7.07 0.90 12.55
N SER A 136 8.02 0.32 13.27
CA SER A 136 8.40 -1.07 13.04
C SER A 136 7.41 -1.99 13.77
N ASN A 137 6.97 -3.05 13.09
CA ASN A 137 6.11 -4.09 13.68
C ASN A 137 6.75 -5.49 13.59
N GLY A 138 8.05 -5.57 13.24
CA GLY A 138 8.79 -6.83 13.07
C GLY A 138 8.39 -7.67 11.85
N LYS A 139 7.44 -7.21 11.03
CA LYS A 139 6.93 -8.01 9.90
C LYS A 139 7.78 -7.92 8.63
N LEU A 140 8.76 -7.01 8.58
CA LEU A 140 9.54 -6.72 7.37
C LEU A 140 10.20 -7.98 6.76
N PRO A 141 10.90 -8.86 7.52
CA PRO A 141 11.50 -10.08 6.95
C PRO A 141 10.48 -11.01 6.29
N LYS A 142 9.35 -11.26 6.97
CA LYS A 142 8.26 -12.08 6.43
C LYS A 142 7.67 -11.48 5.17
N LEU A 143 7.49 -10.16 5.13
CA LEU A 143 6.92 -9.48 3.97
C LEU A 143 7.88 -9.49 2.76
N LEU A 144 9.20 -9.45 2.99
CA LEU A 144 10.20 -9.60 1.93
C LEU A 144 10.07 -10.96 1.23
N GLU A 145 9.93 -12.05 2.00
CA GLU A 145 9.72 -13.39 1.45
C GLU A 145 8.42 -13.48 0.64
N GLU A 146 7.38 -12.75 1.06
CA GLU A 146 6.05 -12.79 0.45
C GLU A 146 5.85 -11.81 -0.73
N LEU A 147 6.85 -10.98 -1.07
CA LEU A 147 6.75 -9.96 -2.13
C LEU A 147 6.15 -10.48 -3.45
N PRO A 148 6.50 -11.68 -3.96
CA PRO A 148 5.93 -12.17 -5.21
C PRO A 148 4.40 -12.32 -5.20
N ALA A 149 3.82 -12.54 -4.01
CA ALA A 149 2.38 -12.75 -3.83
C ALA A 149 1.63 -11.53 -3.26
N ARG A 150 2.35 -10.52 -2.74
CA ARG A 150 1.76 -9.29 -2.20
C ARG A 150 1.38 -8.31 -3.30
N ARG A 151 0.31 -8.64 -4.03
CA ARG A 151 -0.25 -7.81 -5.11
C ARG A 151 -1.76 -7.88 -5.16
N VAL A 152 -2.39 -6.82 -5.66
CA VAL A 152 -3.82 -6.79 -5.95
C VAL A 152 -4.04 -7.28 -7.39
N PRO A 153 -4.90 -8.29 -7.62
CA PRO A 153 -5.30 -8.69 -8.97
C PRO A 153 -5.96 -7.54 -9.73
N ASP A 154 -5.77 -7.48 -11.04
CA ASP A 154 -6.33 -6.40 -11.88
C ASP A 154 -7.85 -6.26 -11.75
N THR A 155 -8.56 -7.37 -11.55
CA THR A 155 -10.02 -7.43 -11.34
C THR A 155 -10.49 -6.75 -10.06
N LEU A 156 -9.59 -6.49 -9.10
CA LEU A 156 -9.88 -5.84 -7.81
C LEU A 156 -9.27 -4.44 -7.70
N LYS A 157 -8.70 -3.90 -8.79
CA LYS A 157 -8.19 -2.52 -8.78
C LYS A 157 -9.30 -1.47 -8.78
N ARG A 158 -10.54 -1.87 -9.08
CA ARG A 158 -11.71 -0.99 -9.10
C ARG A 158 -12.82 -1.60 -8.26
N LYS A 159 -13.42 -0.78 -7.41
CA LYS A 159 -14.58 -1.15 -6.61
C LYS A 159 -15.82 -1.23 -7.50
N THR A 160 -16.49 -2.37 -7.51
CA THR A 160 -17.75 -2.58 -8.27
C THR A 160 -18.99 -2.71 -7.39
N GLY A 161 -18.81 -2.82 -6.07
CA GLY A 161 -19.89 -3.09 -5.12
C GLY A 161 -19.83 -2.22 -3.86
N GLU A 162 -20.41 -2.76 -2.79
CA GLU A 162 -20.38 -2.16 -1.45
C GLU A 162 -18.94 -2.14 -0.90
N LEU A 163 -18.60 -1.08 -0.16
CA LEU A 163 -17.22 -0.81 0.25
C LEU A 163 -16.64 -1.92 1.13
N LYS A 164 -17.38 -2.30 2.18
CA LYS A 164 -16.91 -3.29 3.16
C LYS A 164 -16.78 -4.67 2.51
N GLU A 165 -17.74 -5.07 1.68
CA GLU A 165 -17.70 -6.33 0.94
C GLU A 165 -16.51 -6.43 -0.01
N GLU A 166 -16.23 -5.36 -0.76
CA GLU A 166 -15.10 -5.34 -1.70
C GLU A 166 -13.74 -5.31 -0.99
N ILE A 167 -13.63 -4.63 0.16
CA ILE A 167 -12.42 -4.71 1.01
C ILE A 167 -12.23 -6.15 1.53
N CYS A 168 -13.28 -6.78 2.05
CA CYS A 168 -13.24 -8.17 2.51
C CYS A 168 -12.87 -9.15 1.39
N LYS A 169 -13.37 -8.92 0.17
CA LYS A 169 -13.04 -9.71 -1.01
C LYS A 169 -11.56 -9.58 -1.38
N ALA A 170 -11.03 -8.37 -1.37
CA ALA A 170 -9.61 -8.14 -1.65
C ALA A 170 -8.70 -8.72 -0.57
N ALA A 171 -9.04 -8.56 0.71
CA ALA A 171 -8.31 -9.18 1.81
C ALA A 171 -8.26 -10.72 1.67
N ARG A 172 -9.39 -11.36 1.34
CA ARG A 172 -9.45 -12.80 1.05
C ARG A 172 -8.59 -13.19 -0.14
N SER A 173 -8.63 -12.40 -1.21
CA SER A 173 -7.84 -12.67 -2.43
C SER A 173 -6.33 -12.59 -2.16
N ILE A 174 -5.86 -11.54 -1.46
CA ILE A 174 -4.45 -11.39 -1.07
C ILE A 174 -4.05 -12.55 -0.15
N LYS A 175 -4.87 -12.89 0.85
CA LYS A 175 -4.60 -14.01 1.75
C LYS A 175 -4.45 -15.34 1.00
N ALA A 176 -5.37 -15.64 0.09
CA ALA A 176 -5.31 -16.85 -0.71
C ALA A 176 -4.05 -16.91 -1.60
N ALA A 177 -3.65 -15.78 -2.20
CA ALA A 177 -2.41 -15.69 -2.97
C ALA A 177 -1.17 -15.97 -2.11
N LEU A 178 -1.11 -15.39 -0.90
CA LEU A 178 -0.03 -15.64 0.06
C LEU A 178 0.03 -17.11 0.48
N GLU A 179 -1.11 -17.72 0.78
CA GLU A 179 -1.19 -19.14 1.15
C GLU A 179 -0.74 -20.05 0.00
N ALA A 180 -1.18 -19.77 -1.22
CA ALA A 180 -0.76 -20.52 -2.39
C ALA A 180 0.76 -20.40 -2.63
N TYR A 181 1.30 -19.18 -2.57
CA TYR A 181 2.74 -18.95 -2.70
C TYR A 181 3.55 -19.70 -1.64
N ARG A 182 3.10 -19.69 -0.38
CA ARG A 182 3.75 -20.46 0.71
C ARG A 182 3.72 -21.97 0.49
N ARG A 183 2.75 -22.50 -0.27
CA ARG A 183 2.71 -23.91 -0.70
C ARG A 183 3.58 -24.19 -1.92
N GLY A 184 4.29 -23.20 -2.45
CA GLY A 184 5.13 -23.34 -3.64
C GLY A 184 4.37 -23.14 -4.97
N ALA A 185 3.12 -22.67 -4.92
CA ALA A 185 2.37 -22.37 -6.13
C ALA A 185 3.07 -21.26 -6.94
N LYS A 186 3.01 -21.39 -8.27
CA LYS A 186 3.56 -20.40 -9.20
C LYS A 186 2.43 -19.58 -9.80
N LEU A 187 2.67 -18.28 -9.96
CA LEU A 187 1.72 -17.39 -10.62
C LEU A 187 1.84 -17.55 -12.14
N VAL A 188 0.72 -17.86 -12.79
CA VAL A 188 0.62 -17.97 -14.25
C VAL A 188 -0.51 -17.08 -14.77
N LYS A 189 -0.40 -16.66 -16.04
CA LYS A 189 -1.50 -16.02 -16.76
C LYS A 189 -2.21 -17.07 -17.60
N VAL A 190 -3.51 -17.25 -17.37
CA VAL A 190 -4.35 -18.20 -18.11
C VAL A 190 -5.43 -17.45 -18.86
N LYS A 191 -5.79 -17.93 -20.05
CA LYS A 191 -6.88 -17.36 -20.86
C LYS A 191 -8.06 -18.32 -20.87
N VAL A 192 -9.19 -17.88 -20.34
CA VAL A 192 -10.44 -18.67 -20.26
C VAL A 192 -11.54 -17.86 -20.93
N ASN A 193 -12.18 -18.42 -21.96
CA ASN A 193 -13.27 -17.79 -22.73
C ASN A 193 -12.95 -16.36 -23.21
N GLY A 194 -11.71 -16.13 -23.66
CA GLY A 194 -11.27 -14.82 -24.15
C GLY A 194 -10.74 -13.87 -23.07
N GLN A 195 -11.02 -14.13 -21.79
CA GLN A 195 -10.58 -13.31 -20.66
C GLN A 195 -9.28 -13.86 -20.07
N VAL A 196 -8.34 -12.97 -19.74
CA VAL A 196 -7.07 -13.33 -19.10
C VAL A 196 -7.20 -13.20 -17.58
N TYR A 197 -6.76 -14.23 -16.87
CA TYR A 197 -6.75 -14.30 -15.42
C TYR A 197 -5.34 -14.58 -14.93
N GLU A 198 -5.03 -14.09 -13.74
CA GLU A 198 -3.85 -14.51 -12.99
C GLU A 198 -4.27 -15.62 -12.03
N ALA A 199 -3.61 -16.78 -12.13
CA ALA A 199 -3.92 -17.95 -11.33
C ALA A 199 -2.67 -18.46 -10.61
N TRP A 200 -2.83 -18.85 -9.35
CA TRP A 200 -1.81 -19.57 -8.61
C TRP A 200 -2.01 -21.06 -8.85
N VAL A 201 -1.00 -21.72 -9.42
CA VAL A 201 -1.05 -23.14 -9.78
C VAL A 201 0.01 -23.89 -8.98
N GLU A 202 -0.43 -24.95 -8.30
CA GLU A 202 0.40 -25.93 -7.62
C GLU A 202 0.31 -27.27 -8.35
N GLU A 203 1.43 -28.00 -8.40
CA GLU A 203 1.43 -29.37 -8.90
C GLU A 203 0.82 -30.26 -7.81
N VAL A 204 -0.26 -30.96 -8.14
CA VAL A 204 -0.89 -31.93 -7.24
C VAL A 204 -0.26 -33.29 -7.56
N ALA A 205 0.70 -33.70 -6.73
CA ALA A 205 1.31 -35.03 -6.76
C ALA A 205 0.63 -35.96 -5.75
#